data_AF-A0A9Q0UNV4-F1
#
_entry.id   AF-A0A9Q0UNV4-F1
#
_cell.length_a   1.000
_cell.length_b   1.000
_cell.length_c   1.000
_cell.angle_alpha   90.00
_cell.angle_beta   90.00
_cell.angle_gamma   90.00
#
_symmetry.space_group_name_H-M   'P 1'
#
loop_
_entity.id
_entity.type
_entity.pdbx_description
1 polymer ?
#
loop_
_entity_poly.entity_id
_entity_poly.type
_entity_poly.pdbx_seq_one_letter_code
_entity_poly.pdbx_strand_id
1 'polypeptide(L)'
;MFMLPLKILILLLFFCLTFPQISSSTSTSSGGDDATVCIIGSGIGGSSVAHFLRQYSTNHHPKILIFERHAIVGGRMATVTIGGDAFEAGASILHPKNYHASNYTDLLNLTGKIPSSSESSISLGIWDGNGFVVKTLNANSNWGIVNKIVSFFNGIYLFIRYGFSLVKMEGFVDETVNKFLKYYEGVETRPVFESVEEMLKWAGLFNLTGKSLKEELVDGVKLAPLLIKELVTVITRINYGQSANISGLAGAVSLAGSGGGFMGC
;
A
#
# COMPACT_ATOMS: atom_id res chain seq x y z
N MET A 1 52.86 -22.20 -45.20
CA MET A 1 52.79 -20.76 -44.91
C MET A 1 51.82 -20.13 -45.92
N PHE A 2 50.53 -20.06 -45.60
CA PHE A 2 49.51 -19.57 -46.52
C PHE A 2 49.52 -18.04 -46.53
N MET A 3 49.93 -17.44 -47.64
CA MET A 3 49.85 -15.99 -47.86
C MET A 3 48.41 -15.64 -48.22
N LEU A 4 47.78 -14.80 -47.39
CA LEU A 4 46.44 -14.27 -47.65
C LEU A 4 46.50 -13.34 -48.88
N PRO A 5 45.58 -13.46 -49.86
CA PRO A 5 45.62 -12.63 -51.06
C PRO A 5 45.38 -11.15 -50.74
N LEU A 6 46.14 -10.27 -51.39
CA LEU A 6 46.15 -8.81 -51.18
C LEU A 6 44.75 -8.16 -51.22
N LYS A 7 43.81 -8.76 -51.98
CA LYS A 7 42.42 -8.31 -52.05
C LYS A 7 41.64 -8.51 -50.74
N ILE A 8 41.95 -9.55 -49.96
CA ILE A 8 41.34 -9.80 -48.65
C ILE A 8 41.89 -8.81 -47.61
N LEU A 9 43.17 -8.45 -47.71
CA LEU A 9 43.79 -7.43 -46.85
C LEU A 9 43.16 -6.05 -47.06
N ILE A 10 42.87 -5.68 -48.32
CA ILE A 10 42.22 -4.42 -48.68
C ILE A 10 40.75 -4.40 -48.22
N LEU A 11 40.04 -5.53 -48.30
CA LEU A 11 38.66 -5.66 -47.83
C LEU A 11 38.56 -5.53 -46.30
N LEU A 12 39.51 -6.10 -45.56
CA LEU A 12 39.61 -5.98 -44.09
C LEU A 12 39.95 -4.55 -43.65
N LEU A 13 40.78 -3.83 -44.41
CA LEU A 13 41.10 -2.41 -44.15
C LEU A 13 39.87 -1.51 -44.36
N PHE A 14 39.05 -1.75 -45.39
CA PHE A 14 37.79 -1.02 -45.58
C PHE A 14 36.73 -1.34 -44.51
N PHE A 15 36.71 -2.56 -43.99
CA PHE A 15 35.82 -2.95 -42.90
C PHE A 15 36.22 -2.29 -41.56
N CYS A 16 37.53 -2.09 -41.30
CA CYS A 16 37.99 -1.32 -40.14
C CYS A 16 37.71 0.19 -40.25
N LEU A 17 37.64 0.75 -41.46
CA LEU A 17 37.37 2.19 -41.67
C LEU A 17 35.88 2.56 -41.66
N THR A 18 34.98 1.58 -41.61
CA THR A 18 33.52 1.79 -41.58
C THR A 18 32.85 1.35 -40.28
N PHE A 19 33.61 0.78 -39.34
CA PHE A 19 33.16 0.70 -37.96
C PHE A 19 33.25 2.09 -37.33
N PRO A 20 32.14 2.66 -36.82
CA PRO A 20 32.24 3.87 -36.02
C PRO A 20 33.13 3.54 -34.83
N GLN A 21 34.29 4.20 -34.75
CA GLN A 21 35.04 4.20 -33.51
C GLN A 21 34.09 4.73 -32.44
N ILE A 22 33.76 3.88 -31.47
CA ILE A 22 33.22 4.34 -30.19
C ILE A 22 34.35 5.14 -29.56
N SER A 23 34.43 6.41 -29.93
CA SER A 23 35.15 7.39 -29.13
C SER A 23 34.45 7.41 -27.80
N SER A 24 35.11 6.86 -26.77
CA SER A 24 34.81 7.20 -25.39
C SER A 24 35.00 8.70 -25.26
N SER A 25 33.92 9.46 -25.48
CA SER A 25 33.88 10.87 -25.16
C SER A 25 34.04 10.96 -23.65
N THR A 26 35.25 11.27 -23.19
CA THR A 26 35.45 11.96 -21.93
C THR A 26 34.72 13.29 -22.06
N SER A 27 33.43 13.29 -21.73
CA SER A 27 32.66 14.50 -21.54
C SER A 27 33.26 15.23 -20.35
N THR A 28 34.12 16.20 -20.64
CA THR A 28 34.33 17.34 -19.75
C THR A 28 32.97 18.01 -19.58
N SER A 29 32.27 17.68 -18.49
CA SER A 29 30.96 18.20 -18.15
C SER A 29 31.07 19.65 -17.69
N SER A 30 31.05 20.57 -18.65
CA SER A 30 30.83 22.00 -18.42
C SER A 30 29.39 22.35 -18.82
N GLY A 31 28.53 22.64 -17.84
CA GLY A 31 27.15 23.12 -18.01
C GLY A 31 26.11 22.03 -17.79
N GLY A 32 25.31 22.16 -16.72
CA GLY A 32 24.29 21.20 -16.30
C GLY A 32 23.18 21.03 -17.35
N ASP A 33 23.14 19.85 -17.95
CA ASP A 33 21.95 19.39 -18.66
C ASP A 33 20.96 18.95 -17.57
N ASP A 34 19.87 19.70 -17.40
CA ASP A 34 18.85 19.41 -16.38
C ASP A 34 18.35 17.97 -16.59
N ALA A 35 18.67 17.10 -15.63
CA ALA A 35 18.30 15.69 -15.69
C ALA A 35 16.79 15.57 -15.98
N THR A 36 16.42 14.86 -17.05
CA THR A 36 15.03 14.62 -17.39
C THR A 36 14.58 13.29 -16.82
N VAL A 37 13.52 13.30 -16.01
CA VAL A 37 12.92 12.09 -15.42
C VAL A 37 11.57 11.82 -16.08
N CYS A 38 11.45 10.65 -16.68
CA CYS A 38 10.21 10.16 -17.29
C CYS A 38 9.50 9.18 -16.34
N ILE A 39 8.28 9.51 -15.94
CA ILE A 39 7.43 8.70 -15.06
C ILE A 39 6.27 8.13 -15.88
N ILE A 40 6.06 6.82 -15.80
CA ILE A 40 4.95 6.14 -16.48
C ILE A 40 3.83 5.88 -15.47
N GLY A 41 2.68 6.51 -15.67
CA GLY A 41 1.49 6.44 -14.82
C GLY A 41 1.38 7.62 -13.87
N SER A 42 0.19 8.23 -13.84
CA SER A 42 -0.16 9.39 -13.00
C SER A 42 -0.97 9.03 -11.75
N GLY A 43 -0.96 7.76 -11.36
CA GLY A 43 -1.55 7.31 -10.09
C GLY A 43 -0.71 7.75 -8.89
N ILE A 44 -1.17 7.39 -7.68
CA ILE A 44 -0.54 7.82 -6.41
C ILE A 44 0.98 7.56 -6.36
N GLY A 45 1.47 6.45 -6.93
CA GLY A 45 2.90 6.14 -6.99
C GLY A 45 3.68 7.12 -7.86
N GLY A 46 3.25 7.34 -9.11
CA GLY A 46 3.92 8.26 -10.03
C GLY A 46 3.86 9.71 -9.58
N SER A 47 2.71 10.14 -9.07
CA SER A 47 2.53 11.48 -8.50
C SER A 47 3.37 11.69 -7.24
N SER A 48 3.51 10.66 -6.38
CA SER A 48 4.40 10.72 -5.21
C SER A 48 5.87 10.84 -5.61
N VAL A 49 6.32 10.06 -6.60
CA VAL A 49 7.71 10.17 -7.10
C VAL A 49 7.98 11.57 -7.65
N ALA A 50 7.07 12.10 -8.46
CA ALA A 50 7.20 13.46 -8.99
C ALA A 50 7.25 14.54 -7.88
N HIS A 51 6.41 14.39 -6.85
CA HIS A 51 6.39 15.27 -5.68
C HIS A 51 7.72 15.23 -4.92
N PHE A 52 8.19 14.04 -4.55
CA PHE A 52 9.43 13.87 -3.78
C PHE A 52 10.68 14.27 -4.56
N LEU A 53 10.74 14.02 -5.87
CA LEU A 53 11.84 14.50 -6.70
C LEU A 53 11.94 16.03 -6.65
N ARG A 54 10.82 16.75 -6.70
CA ARG A 54 10.82 18.22 -6.55
C ARG A 54 11.18 18.65 -5.14
N GLN A 55 10.69 17.95 -4.12
CA GLN A 55 10.94 18.28 -2.72
C GLN A 55 12.40 18.06 -2.29
N TYR A 56 13.02 16.96 -2.72
CA TYR A 56 14.38 16.59 -2.28
C TYR A 56 15.49 17.16 -3.18
N SER A 57 15.16 17.66 -4.37
CA SER A 57 16.15 18.32 -5.23
C SER A 57 16.31 19.79 -4.83
N THR A 58 17.41 20.15 -4.16
CA THR A 58 17.63 21.49 -3.60
C THR A 58 18.33 22.47 -4.54
N ASN A 59 19.23 21.97 -5.41
CA ASN A 59 20.10 22.82 -6.22
C ASN A 59 19.74 22.82 -7.72
N HIS A 60 19.17 21.72 -8.21
CA HIS A 60 18.76 21.55 -9.61
C HIS A 60 17.47 20.73 -9.64
N HIS A 61 16.39 21.33 -10.11
CA HIS A 61 15.12 20.61 -10.24
C HIS A 61 15.10 19.86 -11.58
N PRO A 62 14.98 18.53 -11.57
CA PRO A 62 14.92 17.79 -12.83
C PRO A 62 13.66 18.16 -13.61
N LYS A 63 13.74 18.14 -14.94
CA LYS A 63 12.56 18.19 -15.80
C LYS A 63 11.78 16.89 -15.64
N ILE A 64 10.59 16.95 -15.06
CA ILE A 64 9.74 15.77 -14.84
C ILE A 64 8.66 15.68 -15.91
N LEU A 65 8.64 14.57 -16.65
CA LEU A 65 7.62 14.23 -17.64
C LEU A 65 6.80 13.03 -17.14
N ILE A 66 5.50 13.19 -16.99
CA ILE A 66 4.59 12.11 -16.56
C ILE A 66 3.72 11.69 -17.75
N PHE A 67 3.74 10.41 -18.07
CA PHE A 67 2.97 9.82 -19.16
C PHE A 67 1.82 8.99 -18.58
N GLU A 68 0.59 9.39 -18.87
CA GLU A 68 -0.62 8.66 -18.50
C GLU A 68 -1.31 8.15 -19.76
N ARG A 69 -1.74 6.89 -19.74
CA ARG A 69 -2.43 6.28 -20.89
C ARG A 69 -3.91 6.67 -20.95
N HIS A 70 -4.51 6.99 -19.80
CA HIS A 70 -5.91 7.39 -19.70
C HIS A 70 -6.09 8.90 -19.79
N ALA A 71 -7.29 9.36 -20.17
CA ALA A 71 -7.61 10.78 -20.20
C ALA A 71 -7.71 11.42 -18.80
N ILE A 72 -7.89 10.60 -17.76
CA ILE A 72 -8.06 11.03 -16.37
C ILE A 72 -6.90 10.48 -15.55
N VAL A 73 -6.31 11.33 -14.72
CA VAL A 73 -5.21 10.99 -13.81
C VAL A 73 -5.73 10.30 -12.54
N GLY A 74 -4.82 9.75 -11.70
CA GLY A 74 -5.18 9.15 -10.40
C GLY A 74 -5.19 7.63 -10.37
N GLY A 75 -5.25 6.97 -11.53
CA GLY A 75 -5.10 5.52 -11.65
C GLY A 75 -6.20 4.74 -10.92
N ARG A 76 -5.85 4.00 -9.86
CA ARG A 76 -6.80 3.18 -9.07
C ARG A 76 -7.65 3.99 -8.10
N MET A 77 -7.38 5.29 -7.93
CA MET A 77 -8.21 6.20 -7.14
C MET A 77 -9.19 6.89 -8.10
N ALA A 78 -10.18 6.13 -8.56
CA ALA A 78 -11.14 6.59 -9.56
C ALA A 78 -12.54 6.64 -8.95
N THR A 79 -13.26 7.71 -9.26
CA THR A 79 -14.68 7.86 -8.92
C THR A 79 -15.51 7.47 -10.15
N VAL A 80 -16.58 6.72 -9.94
CA VAL A 80 -17.55 6.32 -10.98
C VAL A 80 -18.91 6.91 -10.67
N THR A 81 -19.64 7.35 -11.70
CA THR A 81 -20.99 7.89 -11.51
C THR A 81 -22.03 6.82 -11.81
N ILE A 82 -22.89 6.51 -10.84
CA ILE A 82 -23.99 5.56 -10.98
C ILE A 82 -25.27 6.27 -10.55
N GLY A 83 -26.26 6.36 -11.44
CA GLY A 83 -27.55 6.98 -11.11
C GLY A 83 -27.49 8.48 -10.79
N GLY A 84 -26.42 9.18 -11.21
CA GLY A 84 -26.20 10.60 -10.91
C GLY A 84 -25.31 10.85 -9.69
N ASP A 85 -25.07 9.82 -8.88
CA ASP A 85 -24.21 9.90 -7.70
C ASP A 85 -22.80 9.39 -8.00
N ALA A 86 -21.79 10.05 -7.44
CA ALA A 86 -20.39 9.70 -7.61
C ALA A 86 -19.92 8.79 -6.47
N PHE A 87 -19.35 7.63 -6.82
CA PHE A 87 -18.89 6.60 -5.91
C PHE A 87 -17.41 6.30 -6.12
N GLU A 88 -16.66 6.14 -5.03
CA GLU A 88 -15.28 5.67 -5.10
C GLU A 88 -15.25 4.21 -5.59
N ALA A 89 -14.65 3.97 -6.76
CA ALA A 89 -14.50 2.62 -7.32
C ALA A 89 -13.22 1.91 -6.87
N GLY A 90 -12.41 2.57 -6.03
CA GLY A 90 -11.12 2.07 -5.57
C GLY A 90 -10.80 2.46 -4.13
N ALA A 91 -9.80 3.32 -3.94
CA ALA A 91 -9.24 3.65 -2.63
C ALA A 91 -10.19 4.52 -1.76
N SER A 92 -11.21 3.90 -1.19
CA SER A 92 -12.26 4.56 -0.41
C SER A 92 -11.93 4.78 1.07
N ILE A 93 -10.86 4.15 1.58
CA ILE A 93 -10.48 4.20 2.99
C ILE A 93 -8.99 4.55 3.14
N LEU A 94 -8.70 5.54 3.99
CA LEU A 94 -7.35 5.94 4.36
C LEU A 94 -7.04 5.60 5.82
N HIS A 95 -5.98 4.81 6.02
CA HIS A 95 -5.47 4.50 7.36
C HIS A 95 -4.66 5.69 7.90
N PRO A 96 -4.91 6.19 9.13
CA PRO A 96 -4.20 7.36 9.68
C PRO A 96 -2.68 7.14 9.84
N LYS A 97 -2.25 5.90 10.05
CA LYS A 97 -0.83 5.49 10.05
C LYS A 97 -0.15 5.49 8.67
N ASN A 98 -0.86 5.79 7.59
CA ASN A 98 -0.25 6.12 6.32
C ASN A 98 0.05 7.62 6.27
N TYR A 99 1.18 8.03 6.86
CA TYR A 99 1.51 9.44 7.01
C TYR A 99 1.69 10.15 5.67
N HIS A 100 2.15 9.48 4.61
CA HIS A 100 2.19 10.12 3.29
C HIS A 100 0.81 10.48 2.80
N ALA A 101 -0.13 9.53 2.84
CA ALA A 101 -1.47 9.79 2.35
C ALA A 101 -2.23 10.81 3.22
N SER A 102 -2.04 10.76 4.56
CA SER A 102 -2.57 11.79 5.47
C SER A 102 -1.97 13.17 5.19
N ASN A 103 -0.65 13.27 4.98
CA ASN A 103 -0.03 14.56 4.68
C ASN A 103 -0.46 15.09 3.31
N TYR A 104 -0.79 14.22 2.35
CA TYR A 104 -1.32 14.65 1.07
C TYR A 104 -2.72 15.26 1.18
N THR A 105 -3.57 14.77 2.10
CA THR A 105 -4.87 15.41 2.32
C THR A 105 -4.70 16.83 2.84
N ASP A 106 -3.74 17.05 3.75
CA ASP A 106 -3.44 18.39 4.26
C ASP A 106 -2.81 19.28 3.20
N LEU A 107 -1.81 18.77 2.47
CA LEU A 107 -1.13 19.50 1.39
C LEU A 107 -2.10 19.99 0.30
N LEU A 108 -3.11 19.18 0.00
CA LEU A 108 -4.09 19.46 -1.05
C LEU A 108 -5.36 20.14 -0.51
N ASN A 109 -5.41 20.48 0.79
CA ASN A 109 -6.58 21.03 1.48
C ASN A 109 -7.86 20.19 1.26
N LEU A 110 -7.73 18.86 1.30
CA LEU A 110 -8.86 17.94 1.18
C LEU A 110 -9.54 17.78 2.54
N THR A 111 -10.87 17.78 2.54
CA THR A 111 -11.66 17.54 3.75
C THR A 111 -11.97 16.05 3.85
N GLY A 112 -11.33 15.36 4.79
CA GLY A 112 -11.66 13.98 5.09
C GLY A 112 -13.06 13.86 5.70
N LYS A 113 -13.87 12.92 5.20
CA LYS A 113 -15.11 12.55 5.89
C LYS A 113 -14.73 11.58 7.00
N ILE A 114 -14.60 12.13 8.20
CA ILE A 114 -14.53 11.30 9.41
C ILE A 114 -15.97 10.79 9.64
N PRO A 115 -16.21 9.48 9.68
CA PRO A 115 -17.53 8.97 10.03
C PRO A 115 -17.94 9.59 11.37
N SER A 116 -19.06 10.32 11.36
CA SER A 116 -19.51 11.13 12.48
C SER A 116 -19.54 10.32 13.78
N SER A 117 -19.18 10.92 14.91
CA SER A 117 -19.17 10.24 16.22
C SER A 117 -20.56 9.75 16.68
N SER A 118 -21.64 10.16 16.01
CA SER A 118 -22.99 9.59 16.12
C SER A 118 -23.14 8.21 15.47
N GLU A 119 -22.20 7.79 14.61
CA GLU A 119 -22.05 6.43 14.08
C GLU A 119 -21.10 5.56 14.94
N SER A 120 -20.68 6.05 16.11
CA SER A 120 -19.81 5.29 17.04
C SER A 120 -20.48 4.03 17.61
N SER A 121 -21.78 3.84 17.39
CA SER A 121 -22.46 2.56 17.55
C SER A 121 -22.38 1.76 16.25
N ILE A 122 -21.17 1.40 15.78
CA ILE A 122 -21.03 0.46 14.66
C ILE A 122 -21.59 -0.88 15.14
N SER A 123 -22.84 -1.15 14.75
CA SER A 123 -23.44 -2.46 14.97
C SER A 123 -22.85 -3.44 13.95
N LEU A 124 -21.87 -4.22 14.40
CA LEU A 124 -21.31 -5.33 13.68
C LEU A 124 -22.29 -6.52 13.67
N GLY A 125 -22.57 -7.04 12.47
CA GLY A 125 -23.29 -8.28 12.25
C GLY A 125 -22.54 -9.15 11.25
N ILE A 126 -22.31 -10.43 11.57
CA ILE A 126 -21.70 -11.41 10.66
C ILE A 126 -22.76 -12.44 10.29
N TRP A 127 -23.07 -12.52 8.99
CA TRP A 127 -24.06 -13.45 8.43
C TRP A 127 -23.35 -14.60 7.69
N ASP A 128 -23.75 -15.84 7.96
CA ASP A 128 -23.10 -17.03 7.40
C ASP A 128 -23.82 -17.63 6.18
N GLY A 129 -24.92 -17.01 5.74
CA GLY A 129 -25.80 -17.52 4.69
C GLY A 129 -27.17 -17.96 5.23
N ASN A 130 -27.24 -18.41 6.49
CA ASN A 130 -28.47 -18.89 7.12
C ASN A 130 -28.90 -18.03 8.31
N GLY A 131 -27.94 -17.47 9.05
CA GLY A 131 -28.19 -16.73 10.28
C GLY A 131 -27.09 -15.73 10.62
N PHE A 132 -27.38 -14.82 11.54
CA PHE A 132 -26.34 -13.98 12.16
C PHE A 132 -25.60 -14.81 13.21
N VAL A 133 -24.32 -15.12 12.95
CA VAL A 133 -23.44 -15.82 13.90
C VAL A 133 -22.83 -14.87 14.92
N VAL A 134 -22.72 -13.59 14.56
CA VAL A 134 -22.36 -12.49 15.45
C VAL A 134 -23.33 -11.34 15.20
N LYS A 135 -23.84 -10.75 16.27
CA LYS A 135 -24.63 -9.52 16.21
C LYS A 135 -24.39 -8.70 17.47
N THR A 136 -23.75 -7.55 17.31
CA THR A 136 -23.53 -6.61 18.41
C THR A 136 -24.77 -5.75 18.64
N LEU A 137 -24.92 -5.26 19.86
CA LEU A 137 -25.99 -4.36 20.26
C LEU A 137 -25.70 -2.95 19.74
N ASN A 138 -26.76 -2.26 19.33
CA ASN A 138 -26.73 -0.85 18.99
C ASN A 138 -27.59 -0.09 20.02
N ALA A 139 -27.03 0.94 20.65
CA ALA A 139 -27.80 1.91 21.41
C ALA A 139 -27.87 3.21 20.60
N ASN A 140 -29.07 3.53 20.09
CA ASN A 140 -29.33 4.83 19.51
C ASN A 140 -29.69 5.83 20.63
N SER A 141 -28.79 6.00 21.61
CA SER A 141 -28.99 6.87 22.77
C SER A 141 -28.12 8.11 22.70
N ASN A 142 -28.73 9.27 22.94
CA ASN A 142 -28.01 10.55 23.06
C ASN A 142 -27.12 10.62 24.32
N TRP A 143 -27.24 9.64 25.22
CA TRP A 143 -26.46 9.59 26.45
C TRP A 143 -25.18 8.77 26.24
N GLY A 144 -24.03 9.44 26.18
CA GLY A 144 -22.73 8.79 25.94
C GLY A 144 -22.39 7.67 26.92
N ILE A 145 -22.94 7.67 28.13
CA ILE A 145 -22.74 6.58 29.11
C ILE A 145 -23.41 5.27 28.67
N VAL A 146 -24.58 5.36 28.02
CA VAL A 146 -25.30 4.19 27.50
C VAL A 146 -24.48 3.54 26.37
N ASN A 147 -23.93 4.35 25.47
CA ASN A 147 -23.08 3.87 24.38
C ASN A 147 -21.82 3.18 24.90
N LYS A 148 -21.19 3.70 25.97
CA LYS A 148 -20.06 3.04 26.64
C LYS A 148 -20.44 1.70 27.25
N ILE A 149 -21.58 1.62 27.93
CA ILE A 149 -22.08 0.36 28.52
C ILE A 149 -22.33 -0.67 27.42
N VAL A 150 -23.00 -0.28 26.34
CA VAL A 150 -23.25 -1.17 25.18
C VAL A 150 -21.95 -1.63 24.53
N SER A 151 -21.00 -0.72 24.31
CA SER A 151 -19.68 -1.08 23.78
C SER A 151 -18.94 -2.07 24.68
N PHE A 152 -19.04 -1.91 26.00
CA PHE A 152 -18.43 -2.84 26.96
C PHE A 152 -19.06 -4.24 26.88
N PHE A 153 -20.40 -4.33 26.84
CA PHE A 153 -21.09 -5.61 26.65
C PHE A 153 -20.78 -6.26 25.30
N ASN A 154 -20.69 -5.48 24.23
CA ASN A 154 -20.24 -5.96 22.91
C ASN A 154 -18.83 -6.53 22.99
N GLY A 155 -17.92 -5.84 23.68
CA GLY A 155 -16.56 -6.32 23.94
C GLY A 155 -16.53 -7.66 24.67
N ILE A 156 -17.31 -7.79 25.76
CA ILE A 156 -17.43 -9.06 26.51
C ILE A 156 -18.00 -10.15 25.61
N TYR A 157 -19.06 -9.87 24.86
CA TYR A 157 -19.69 -10.85 23.96
C TYR A 157 -18.70 -11.39 22.91
N LEU A 158 -17.94 -10.49 22.26
CA LEU A 158 -16.91 -10.86 21.30
C LEU A 158 -15.76 -11.62 21.97
N PHE A 159 -15.36 -11.21 23.18
CA PHE A 159 -14.34 -11.91 23.95
C PHE A 159 -14.77 -13.30 24.39
N ILE A 160 -16.03 -13.51 24.78
CA ILE A 160 -16.57 -14.84 25.09
C ILE A 160 -16.53 -15.74 23.85
N ARG A 161 -16.84 -15.20 22.67
CA ARG A 161 -16.87 -15.99 21.42
C ARG A 161 -15.48 -16.35 20.91
N TYR A 162 -14.55 -15.40 20.94
CA TYR A 162 -13.26 -15.51 20.26
C TYR A 162 -12.05 -15.62 21.20
N GLY A 163 -12.24 -15.29 22.48
CA GLY A 163 -11.23 -15.32 23.52
C GLY A 163 -10.00 -14.49 23.18
N PHE A 164 -8.84 -14.96 23.65
CA PHE A 164 -7.55 -14.36 23.40
C PHE A 164 -7.13 -14.35 21.91
N SER A 165 -7.86 -15.03 21.02
CA SER A 165 -7.55 -14.93 19.59
C SER A 165 -7.77 -13.52 19.05
N LEU A 166 -8.72 -12.73 19.61
CA LEU A 166 -8.88 -11.32 19.25
C LEU A 166 -7.63 -10.51 19.62
N VAL A 167 -7.16 -10.66 20.85
CA VAL A 167 -5.97 -9.94 21.35
C VAL A 167 -4.73 -10.30 20.55
N LYS A 168 -4.55 -11.59 20.21
CA LYS A 168 -3.44 -12.04 19.36
C LYS A 168 -3.52 -11.47 17.95
N MET A 169 -4.73 -11.37 17.38
CA MET A 169 -4.94 -10.78 16.05
C MET A 169 -4.60 -9.29 16.05
N GLU A 170 -5.04 -8.55 17.07
CA GLU A 170 -4.69 -7.14 17.27
C GLU A 170 -3.17 -6.97 17.39
N GLY A 171 -2.51 -7.77 18.23
CA GLY A 171 -1.04 -7.74 18.37
C GLY A 171 -0.31 -8.04 17.05
N PHE A 172 -0.82 -8.96 16.23
CA PHE A 172 -0.27 -9.25 14.89
C PHE A 172 -0.40 -8.05 13.94
N VAL A 173 -1.56 -7.38 13.96
CA VAL A 173 -1.81 -6.18 13.16
C VAL A 173 -0.88 -5.06 13.62
N ASP A 174 -0.80 -4.80 14.92
CA ASP A 174 0.06 -3.77 15.50
C ASP A 174 1.53 -4.00 15.18
N GLU A 175 2.02 -5.23 15.31
CA GLU A 175 3.39 -5.59 14.93
C GLU A 175 3.65 -5.28 13.45
N THR A 176 2.71 -5.63 12.57
CA THR A 176 2.82 -5.37 11.14
C THR A 176 2.80 -3.87 10.83
N VAL A 177 1.92 -3.11 11.47
CA VAL A 177 1.84 -1.66 11.32
C VAL A 177 3.11 -1.00 11.84
N ASN A 178 3.65 -1.44 12.98
CA ASN A 178 4.91 -0.91 13.52
C ASN A 178 6.09 -1.17 12.58
N LYS A 179 6.15 -2.34 11.95
CA LYS A 179 7.14 -2.63 10.89
C LYS A 179 6.97 -1.73 9.68
N PHE A 180 5.73 -1.47 9.25
CA PHE A 180 5.44 -0.53 8.16
C PHE A 180 5.86 0.91 8.52
N LEU A 181 5.65 1.33 9.77
CA LEU A 181 5.99 2.68 10.22
C LEU A 181 7.48 3.00 10.16
N LYS A 182 8.35 1.98 10.11
CA LYS A 182 9.79 2.15 9.88
C LYS A 182 10.10 2.92 8.60
N TYR A 183 9.23 2.85 7.58
CA TYR A 183 9.42 3.61 6.34
C TYR A 183 9.36 5.12 6.51
N TYR A 184 8.81 5.61 7.63
CA TYR A 184 8.76 7.03 7.99
C TYR A 184 9.92 7.47 8.88
N GLU A 185 10.82 6.56 9.25
CA GLU A 185 12.04 6.96 9.94
C GLU A 185 12.90 7.90 9.09
N GLY A 186 13.69 8.73 9.77
CA GLY A 186 14.51 9.74 9.13
C GLY A 186 15.52 9.15 8.14
N VAL A 187 15.96 9.98 7.20
CA VAL A 187 16.96 9.59 6.18
C VAL A 187 18.29 9.10 6.78
N GLU A 188 18.59 9.51 8.03
CA GLU A 188 19.78 9.07 8.77
C GLU A 188 19.71 7.60 9.20
N THR A 189 18.51 7.05 9.42
CA THR A 189 18.32 5.68 9.91
C THR A 189 17.73 4.74 8.85
N ARG A 190 17.00 5.30 7.88
CA ARG A 190 16.39 4.56 6.78
C ARG A 190 17.32 4.57 5.55
N PRO A 191 17.85 3.41 5.12
CA PRO A 191 18.72 3.34 3.95
C PRO A 191 17.93 3.56 2.65
N VAL A 192 18.65 3.87 1.58
CA VAL A 192 18.15 3.78 0.21
C VAL A 192 18.18 2.31 -0.20
N PHE A 193 17.10 1.84 -0.81
CA PHE A 193 16.95 0.44 -1.22
C PHE A 193 17.08 0.32 -2.73
N GLU A 194 17.86 -0.65 -3.20
CA GLU A 194 18.01 -0.94 -4.62
C GLU A 194 16.86 -1.82 -5.15
N SER A 195 16.14 -2.48 -4.23
CA SER A 195 15.00 -3.33 -4.57
C SER A 195 13.88 -3.30 -3.53
N VAL A 196 12.68 -3.67 -3.98
CA VAL A 196 11.51 -3.85 -3.11
C VAL A 196 11.76 -4.97 -2.08
N GLU A 197 12.50 -6.00 -2.47
CA GLU A 197 12.85 -7.11 -1.57
C GLU A 197 13.72 -6.64 -0.40
N GLU A 198 14.77 -5.86 -0.66
CA GLU A 198 15.60 -5.26 0.40
C GLU A 198 14.77 -4.36 1.31
N MET A 199 13.92 -3.50 0.73
CA MET A 199 13.02 -2.62 1.47
C MET A 199 12.08 -3.39 2.40
N LEU A 200 11.52 -4.51 1.94
CA LEU A 200 10.64 -5.36 2.74
C LEU A 200 11.40 -6.16 3.80
N LYS A 201 12.62 -6.62 3.49
CA LYS A 201 13.47 -7.34 4.45
C LYS A 201 13.89 -6.42 5.59
N TRP A 202 14.33 -5.20 5.29
CA TRP A 202 14.72 -4.21 6.28
C TRP A 202 13.58 -3.85 7.23
N ALA A 203 12.37 -3.64 6.70
CA ALA A 203 11.20 -3.38 7.53
C ALA A 203 10.78 -4.61 8.37
N GLY A 204 11.18 -5.82 7.98
CA GLY A 204 10.76 -7.08 8.59
C GLY A 204 9.43 -7.61 8.07
N LEU A 205 8.99 -7.15 6.89
CA LEU A 205 7.72 -7.50 6.25
C LEU A 205 7.86 -8.59 5.19
N PHE A 206 9.07 -8.85 4.69
CA PHE A 206 9.32 -9.79 3.59
C PHE A 206 8.79 -11.20 3.85
N ASN A 207 8.95 -11.74 5.05
CA ASN A 207 8.49 -13.11 5.35
C ASN A 207 6.96 -13.26 5.20
N LEU A 208 6.19 -12.18 5.33
CA LEU A 208 4.74 -12.21 5.12
C LEU A 208 4.36 -12.29 3.64
N THR A 209 5.26 -11.96 2.71
CA THR A 209 4.95 -12.08 1.26
C THR A 209 5.06 -13.52 0.78
N GLY A 210 5.87 -14.35 1.43
CA GLY A 210 6.16 -15.74 1.03
C GLY A 210 5.22 -16.81 1.58
N LYS A 211 4.21 -16.44 2.38
CA LYS A 211 3.20 -17.34 2.94
C LYS A 211 1.82 -16.73 2.84
N SER A 212 0.79 -17.56 2.93
CA SER A 212 -0.59 -17.07 3.00
C SER A 212 -0.90 -16.46 4.37
N LEU A 213 -1.91 -15.58 4.44
CA LEU A 213 -2.40 -15.04 5.70
C LEU A 213 -2.86 -16.18 6.62
N LYS A 214 -3.59 -17.16 6.09
CA LYS A 214 -4.09 -18.30 6.86
C LYS A 214 -2.97 -19.08 7.52
N GLU A 215 -1.90 -19.41 6.78
CA GLU A 215 -0.73 -20.10 7.35
C GLU A 215 -0.12 -19.27 8.48
N GLU A 216 0.05 -17.96 8.30
CA GLU A 216 0.62 -17.13 9.37
C GLU A 216 -0.27 -17.07 10.62
N LEU A 217 -1.58 -16.93 10.43
CA LEU A 217 -2.51 -16.82 11.54
C LEU A 217 -2.67 -18.14 12.30
N VAL A 218 -2.61 -19.29 11.61
CA VAL A 218 -2.72 -20.62 12.23
C VAL A 218 -1.39 -21.05 12.85
N ASP A 219 -0.28 -20.91 12.13
CA ASP A 219 1.00 -21.50 12.52
C ASP A 219 1.92 -20.53 13.26
N GLY A 220 1.92 -19.24 12.90
CA GLY A 220 2.69 -18.21 13.57
C GLY A 220 1.96 -17.67 14.81
N VAL A 221 0.81 -17.05 14.59
CA VAL A 221 0.05 -16.33 15.63
C VAL A 221 -0.77 -17.29 16.53
N LYS A 222 -1.10 -18.49 16.03
CA LYS A 222 -1.95 -19.48 16.73
C LYS A 222 -3.34 -18.94 17.08
N LEU A 223 -4.03 -18.42 16.08
CA LEU A 223 -5.43 -17.98 16.17
C LEU A 223 -6.39 -19.16 16.09
N ALA A 224 -7.51 -19.08 16.81
CA ALA A 224 -8.57 -20.06 16.71
C ALA A 224 -9.17 -20.08 15.28
N PRO A 225 -9.41 -21.26 14.68
CA PRO A 225 -10.01 -21.37 13.35
C PRO A 225 -11.36 -20.65 13.21
N LEU A 226 -12.13 -20.55 14.31
CA LEU A 226 -13.41 -19.88 14.34
C LEU A 226 -13.28 -18.37 14.04
N LEU A 227 -12.33 -17.68 14.67
CA LEU A 227 -12.06 -16.27 14.40
C LEU A 227 -11.63 -16.06 12.94
N ILE A 228 -10.78 -16.95 12.41
CA ILE A 228 -10.33 -16.85 11.02
C ILE A 228 -11.50 -16.99 10.04
N LYS A 229 -12.41 -17.94 10.31
CA LYS A 229 -13.58 -18.18 9.46
C LYS A 229 -14.57 -17.02 9.50
N GLU A 230 -14.89 -16.53 10.70
CA GLU A 230 -16.00 -15.58 10.88
C GLU A 230 -15.57 -14.13 10.70
N LEU A 231 -14.37 -13.76 11.17
CA LEU A 231 -13.93 -12.36 11.15
C LEU A 231 -12.90 -12.09 10.06
N VAL A 232 -11.77 -12.81 10.09
CA VAL A 232 -10.65 -12.57 9.14
C VAL A 232 -11.10 -12.76 7.70
N THR A 233 -11.79 -13.85 7.40
CA THR A 233 -12.26 -14.15 6.03
C THR A 233 -13.28 -13.12 5.54
N VAL A 234 -14.11 -12.57 6.43
CA VAL A 234 -15.05 -11.51 6.08
C VAL A 234 -14.29 -10.23 5.74
N ILE A 235 -13.35 -9.82 6.58
CA ILE A 235 -12.51 -8.64 6.36
C ILE A 235 -11.74 -8.74 5.03
N THR A 236 -11.09 -9.88 4.75
CA THR A 236 -10.32 -10.04 3.50
C THR A 236 -11.22 -10.07 2.27
N ARG A 237 -12.45 -10.60 2.38
CA ARG A 237 -13.41 -10.59 1.28
C ARG A 237 -13.96 -9.20 0.99
N ILE A 238 -14.23 -8.41 2.03
CA ILE A 238 -14.68 -7.02 1.87
C ILE A 238 -13.61 -6.19 1.16
N ASN A 239 -12.35 -6.31 1.58
CA ASN A 239 -11.28 -5.44 1.06
C ASN A 239 -10.67 -5.93 -0.26
N TYR A 240 -10.58 -7.24 -0.48
CA TYR A 240 -9.84 -7.81 -1.62
C TYR A 240 -10.63 -8.87 -2.41
N GLY A 241 -11.86 -9.20 -2.03
CA GLY A 241 -12.62 -10.27 -2.66
C GLY A 241 -11.99 -11.66 -2.49
N GLN A 242 -11.03 -11.80 -1.58
CA GLN A 242 -10.24 -13.02 -1.38
C GLN A 242 -10.47 -13.62 0.00
N SER A 243 -10.30 -14.94 0.10
CA SER A 243 -10.28 -15.63 1.40
C SER A 243 -8.96 -15.36 2.14
N ALA A 244 -8.83 -15.91 3.35
CA ALA A 244 -7.57 -15.87 4.10
C ALA A 244 -6.38 -16.57 3.40
N ASN A 245 -6.56 -17.15 2.21
CA ASN A 245 -5.46 -17.69 1.40
C ASN A 245 -4.72 -16.60 0.60
N ILE A 246 -5.11 -15.32 0.70
CA ILE A 246 -4.33 -14.19 0.19
C ILE A 246 -2.90 -14.19 0.76
N SER A 247 -1.95 -13.53 0.08
CA SER A 247 -0.61 -13.27 0.63
C SER A 247 -0.69 -12.70 2.06
N GLY A 248 0.17 -13.17 2.95
CA GLY A 248 0.17 -12.78 4.36
C GLY A 248 0.31 -11.28 4.57
N LEU A 249 1.14 -10.60 3.76
CA LEU A 249 1.32 -9.15 3.86
C LEU A 249 0.06 -8.40 3.42
N ALA A 250 -0.51 -8.74 2.26
CA ALA A 250 -1.75 -8.11 1.79
C ALA A 250 -2.93 -8.38 2.73
N GLY A 251 -2.99 -9.60 3.29
CA GLY A 251 -3.94 -9.98 4.32
C GLY A 251 -3.77 -9.19 5.62
N ALA A 252 -2.53 -8.98 6.08
CA ALA A 252 -2.26 -8.17 7.26
C ALA A 252 -2.65 -6.70 7.05
N VAL A 253 -2.40 -6.14 5.86
CA VAL A 253 -2.89 -4.81 5.47
C VAL A 253 -4.43 -4.78 5.46
N SER A 254 -5.09 -5.84 4.99
CA SER A 254 -6.55 -5.97 5.05
C SER A 254 -7.08 -5.91 6.49
N LEU A 255 -6.42 -6.61 7.42
CA LEU A 255 -6.80 -6.62 8.83
C LEU A 255 -6.54 -5.27 9.48
N ALA A 256 -5.41 -4.62 9.17
CA ALA A 256 -5.13 -3.27 9.63
C ALA A 256 -6.28 -2.32 9.27
N GLY A 257 -6.76 -2.37 8.02
CA GLY A 257 -7.89 -1.58 7.50
C GLY A 257 -9.26 -1.79 8.18
N SER A 258 -9.37 -2.70 9.14
CA SER A 258 -10.64 -3.03 9.83
C SER A 258 -10.72 -2.59 11.29
N GLY A 259 -9.65 -1.95 11.81
CA GLY A 259 -9.64 -1.31 13.13
C GLY A 259 -10.47 -0.01 13.24
N GLY A 260 -10.31 0.72 14.35
CA GLY A 260 -10.94 2.04 14.52
C GLY A 260 -10.08 3.19 13.96
N GLY A 261 -10.72 4.32 13.63
CA GLY A 261 -10.02 5.58 13.33
C GLY A 261 -9.70 5.86 11.86
N PHE A 262 -10.35 5.15 10.92
CA PHE A 262 -10.24 5.41 9.49
C PHE A 262 -10.90 6.72 9.05
N MET A 263 -10.33 7.35 8.03
CA MET A 263 -10.97 8.43 7.30
C MET A 263 -11.48 7.89 5.96
N GLY A 264 -12.74 8.24 5.61
CA GLY A 264 -13.28 7.99 4.28
C GLY A 264 -12.83 9.07 3.32
N CYS A 265 -12.55 8.66 2.07
CA CYS A 265 -12.36 9.56 0.94
C CYS A 265 -13.71 10.09 0.43
#